data_AF-A0A2E4TUT4-F1
#
_entry.id   AF-A0A2E4TUT4-F1
#
_cell.length_a   1.000
_cell.length_b   1.000
_cell.length_c   1.000
_cell.angle_alpha   90.00
_cell.angle_beta   90.00
_cell.angle_gamma   90.00
#
_symmetry.space_group_name_H-M   'P 1'
#
loop_
_entity.id
_entity.type
_entity.pdbx_description
1 polymer ?
#
loop_
_entity_poly.entity_id
_entity_poly.type
_entity_poly.pdbx_seq_one_letter_code
_entity_poly.pdbx_strand_id
1 'polypeptide(L)'
;MISAVLYFIAGFLLGHLMPRVPFILISRNAGFNKGFPPHPEPIPLSPRLTQRVLHMRWFHRLGTMTTALPLLFGYLSILGGQSTFGYGLFLAGGWTLLSRGQALLGGPTLPCTLEMAQRLQMVMNIADSEDACCSHPQPQWWMESVRCGSCSKKLEDMPQPDLGRPRKDGFFLGGLRLWISDGHSMVLPDEPQN
;
A
#
# COMPACT_ATOMS: atom_id res chain seq x y z
N MET A 1 16.89 33.54 -5.50
CA MET A 1 17.33 32.15 -5.21
C MET A 1 16.34 31.41 -4.30
N ILE A 2 15.91 31.99 -3.18
CA ILE A 2 14.95 31.34 -2.27
C ILE A 2 13.64 30.95 -2.97
N SER A 3 13.08 31.84 -3.81
CA SER A 3 11.87 31.56 -4.59
C SER A 3 11.99 30.31 -5.49
N ALA A 4 13.11 30.19 -6.21
CA ALA A 4 13.39 29.03 -7.07
C ALA A 4 13.44 27.71 -6.27
N VAL A 5 14.05 27.74 -5.08
CA VAL A 5 14.10 26.59 -4.18
C VAL A 5 12.71 26.22 -3.68
N LEU A 6 11.90 27.21 -3.28
CA LEU A 6 10.52 26.98 -2.84
C LEU A 6 9.64 26.38 -3.95
N TYR A 7 9.77 26.89 -5.19
CA TYR A 7 9.05 26.34 -6.33
C TYR A 7 9.48 24.90 -6.64
N PHE A 8 10.78 24.62 -6.59
CA PHE A 8 11.27 23.26 -6.77
C PHE A 8 10.72 22.30 -5.71
N ILE A 9 10.78 22.68 -4.43
CA ILE A 9 10.25 21.88 -3.32
C ILE A 9 8.75 21.67 -3.49
N ALA A 10 7.99 22.73 -3.81
CA ALA A 10 6.55 22.62 -4.03
C ALA A 10 6.22 21.65 -5.17
N GLY A 11 6.93 21.76 -6.30
CA GLY A 11 6.79 20.84 -7.43
C GLY A 11 7.13 19.40 -7.05
N PHE A 12 8.21 19.19 -6.30
CA PHE A 12 8.62 17.88 -5.82
C PHE A 12 7.58 17.24 -4.89
N LEU A 13 7.10 17.98 -3.88
CA LEU A 13 6.09 17.48 -2.94
C LEU A 13 4.78 17.15 -3.66
N LEU A 14 4.33 18.01 -4.58
CA LEU A 14 3.12 17.77 -5.36
C LEU A 14 3.28 16.55 -6.27
N GLY A 15 4.41 16.44 -6.97
CA GLY A 15 4.72 15.31 -7.84
C GLY A 15 4.84 13.99 -7.07
N HIS A 16 5.31 14.03 -5.83
CA HIS A 16 5.35 12.87 -4.94
C HIS A 16 3.96 12.51 -4.40
N LEU A 17 3.11 13.50 -4.12
CA LEU A 17 1.77 13.30 -3.57
C LEU A 17 0.79 12.75 -4.61
N MET A 18 0.77 13.29 -5.83
CA MET A 18 -0.24 12.97 -6.85
C MET A 18 -0.41 11.46 -7.09
N PRO A 19 0.65 10.64 -7.28
CA PRO A 19 0.52 9.19 -7.47
C PRO A 19 -0.09 8.44 -6.29
N ARG A 20 -0.15 9.05 -5.11
CA ARG A 20 -0.62 8.43 -3.86
C ARG A 20 -2.03 8.90 -3.48
N VAL A 21 -2.53 9.96 -4.11
CA VAL A 21 -3.89 10.50 -3.86
C VAL A 21 -4.98 9.44 -4.05
N PRO A 22 -5.02 8.65 -5.15
CA PRO A 22 -6.07 7.65 -5.32
C PRO A 22 -6.09 6.64 -4.16
N PHE A 23 -4.90 6.22 -3.73
CA PHE A 23 -4.76 5.28 -2.63
C PHE A 23 -5.19 5.91 -1.29
N ILE A 24 -4.75 7.13 -0.98
CA ILE A 24 -5.10 7.84 0.28
C ILE A 24 -6.61 8.10 0.38
N LEU A 25 -7.24 8.58 -0.70
CA LEU A 25 -8.65 8.98 -0.68
C LEU A 25 -9.60 7.78 -0.78
N ILE A 26 -9.37 6.88 -1.73
CA ILE A 26 -10.34 5.82 -2.03
C ILE A 26 -10.29 4.74 -0.96
N SER A 27 -9.10 4.35 -0.50
CA SER A 27 -8.95 3.29 0.51
C SER A 27 -9.63 3.64 1.84
N ARG A 28 -9.71 4.92 2.19
CA ARG A 28 -10.21 5.38 3.49
C ARG A 28 -11.67 5.79 3.53
N ASN A 29 -12.36 5.73 2.39
CA ASN A 29 -13.79 6.05 2.36
C ASN A 29 -14.58 5.09 3.25
N ALA A 30 -15.59 5.62 3.95
CA ALA A 30 -16.37 4.85 4.93
C ALA A 30 -17.00 3.58 4.33
N GLY A 31 -17.42 3.62 3.06
CA GLY A 31 -17.97 2.45 2.36
C GLY A 31 -16.99 1.30 2.20
N PHE A 32 -15.70 1.60 2.05
CA PHE A 32 -14.62 0.64 1.82
C PHE A 32 -14.12 -0.05 3.10
N ASN A 33 -14.40 0.54 4.26
CA ASN A 33 -14.00 0.03 5.56
C ASN A 33 -15.16 -0.66 6.32
N LYS A 34 -16.36 -0.75 5.71
CA LYS A 34 -17.50 -1.47 6.31
C LYS A 34 -17.12 -2.94 6.52
N GLY A 35 -17.14 -3.39 7.78
CA GLY A 35 -16.88 -4.79 8.15
C GLY A 35 -15.42 -5.17 8.36
N PHE A 36 -14.48 -4.21 8.32
CA PHE A 36 -13.12 -4.44 8.79
C PHE A 36 -12.96 -3.92 10.23
N PRO A 37 -12.32 -4.69 11.12
CA PRO A 37 -12.04 -4.21 12.47
C PRO A 37 -11.02 -3.06 12.41
N PRO A 38 -11.14 -2.05 13.31
CA PRO A 38 -10.24 -0.92 13.35
C PRO A 38 -8.80 -1.39 13.64
N HIS A 39 -7.82 -0.69 13.09
CA HIS A 39 -6.43 -0.98 13.42
C HIS A 39 -6.15 -0.64 14.90
N PRO A 40 -5.47 -1.49 15.70
CA PRO A 40 -4.56 -2.59 15.31
C PRO A 40 -5.15 -4.01 15.37
N GLU A 41 -6.47 -4.19 15.49
CA GLU A 41 -7.08 -5.50 15.65
C GLU A 41 -6.79 -6.43 14.45
N PRO A 42 -6.64 -7.75 14.68
CA PRO A 42 -6.41 -8.71 13.61
C PRO A 42 -7.64 -8.82 12.71
N ILE A 43 -7.43 -9.09 11.41
CA ILE A 43 -8.53 -9.20 10.45
C ILE A 43 -8.87 -10.67 10.22
N PRO A 44 -10.12 -11.12 10.42
CA PRO A 44 -10.50 -12.48 10.05
C PRO A 44 -10.32 -12.71 8.56
N LEU A 45 -9.70 -13.84 8.19
CA LEU A 45 -9.57 -14.21 6.79
C LEU A 45 -10.96 -14.47 6.22
N SER A 46 -11.23 -13.85 5.08
CA SER A 46 -12.52 -13.97 4.39
C SER A 46 -12.33 -13.62 2.92
N PRO A 47 -13.23 -14.07 2.02
CA PRO A 47 -13.21 -13.66 0.62
C PRO A 47 -13.21 -12.13 0.43
N ARG A 48 -13.85 -11.40 1.36
CA ARG A 48 -13.86 -9.92 1.37
C ARG A 48 -12.47 -9.32 1.61
N LEU A 49 -11.65 -9.94 2.46
CA LEU A 49 -10.26 -9.54 2.68
C LEU A 49 -9.42 -9.79 1.42
N THR A 50 -9.57 -10.95 0.77
CA THR A 50 -8.88 -11.24 -0.50
C THR A 50 -9.27 -10.21 -1.56
N GLN A 51 -10.55 -9.90 -1.69
CA GLN A 51 -11.05 -8.85 -2.58
C GLN A 51 -10.42 -7.49 -2.23
N ARG A 52 -10.30 -7.15 -0.94
CA ARG A 52 -9.68 -5.90 -0.46
C ARG A 52 -8.22 -5.78 -0.88
N VAL A 53 -7.44 -6.85 -0.78
CA VAL A 53 -6.04 -6.87 -1.24
C VAL A 53 -5.96 -6.59 -2.74
N LEU A 54 -6.84 -7.20 -3.54
CA LEU A 54 -6.89 -6.97 -4.99
C LEU A 54 -7.32 -5.54 -5.34
N HIS A 55 -8.26 -4.94 -4.59
CA HIS A 55 -8.62 -3.53 -4.73
C HIS A 55 -7.45 -2.60 -4.40
N MET A 56 -6.70 -2.87 -3.31
CA MET A 56 -5.51 -2.09 -2.97
C MET A 56 -4.45 -2.15 -4.07
N ARG A 57 -4.22 -3.34 -4.62
CA ARG A 57 -3.34 -3.51 -5.78
C ARG A 57 -3.80 -2.67 -6.98
N TRP A 58 -5.10 -2.64 -7.24
CA TRP A 58 -5.66 -1.81 -8.31
C TRP A 58 -5.48 -0.31 -8.03
N PHE A 59 -5.69 0.16 -6.80
CA PHE A 59 -5.41 1.56 -6.42
C PHE A 59 -3.94 1.93 -6.57
N HIS A 60 -3.01 1.03 -6.23
CA HIS A 60 -1.59 1.26 -6.49
C HIS A 60 -1.30 1.42 -7.98
N ARG A 61 -1.87 0.56 -8.83
CA ARG A 61 -1.75 0.66 -10.28
C ARG A 61 -2.34 1.96 -10.82
N LEU A 62 -3.52 2.34 -10.35
CA LEU A 62 -4.14 3.62 -10.69
C LEU A 62 -3.22 4.78 -10.29
N GLY A 63 -2.64 4.72 -9.08
CA GLY A 63 -1.63 5.66 -8.61
C GLY A 63 -0.44 5.79 -9.57
N THR A 64 0.07 4.66 -10.08
CA THR A 64 1.17 4.64 -11.06
C THR A 64 0.76 5.30 -12.36
N MET A 65 -0.46 5.05 -12.83
CA MET A 65 -1.00 5.72 -14.02
C MET A 65 -1.14 7.23 -13.80
N THR A 66 -1.58 7.65 -12.61
CA THR A 66 -1.68 9.08 -12.28
C THR A 66 -0.34 9.79 -12.20
N THR A 67 0.80 9.07 -12.14
CA THR A 67 2.15 9.66 -12.28
C THR A 67 2.37 10.31 -13.65
N ALA A 68 1.59 9.97 -14.68
CA ALA A 68 1.61 10.68 -15.94
C ALA A 68 1.24 12.17 -15.79
N LEU A 69 0.39 12.53 -14.81
CA LEU A 69 -0.03 13.91 -14.57
C LEU A 69 1.11 14.81 -14.12
N PRO A 70 1.88 14.53 -13.04
CA PRO A 70 3.01 15.36 -12.67
C PRO A 70 4.10 15.41 -13.75
N LEU A 71 4.29 14.35 -14.54
CA LEU A 71 5.21 14.39 -15.68
C LEU A 71 4.74 15.34 -16.78
N LEU A 72 3.46 15.25 -17.16
CA LEU A 72 2.85 16.14 -18.16
C LEU A 72 2.86 17.59 -17.70
N PHE A 73 2.37 17.86 -16.49
CA PHE A 73 2.37 19.22 -15.93
C PHE A 73 3.78 19.73 -15.67
N GLY A 74 4.72 18.86 -15.31
CA GLY A 74 6.13 19.21 -15.17
C GLY A 74 6.72 19.67 -16.51
N TYR A 75 6.47 18.91 -17.58
CA TYR A 75 6.88 19.27 -18.93
C TYR A 75 6.26 20.59 -19.40
N LEU A 76 4.95 20.77 -19.23
CA LEU A 76 4.26 22.02 -19.58
C LEU A 76 4.77 23.22 -18.77
N SER A 77 5.11 23.01 -17.49
CA SER A 77 5.67 24.08 -16.63
C SER A 77 7.06 24.51 -17.11
N ILE A 78 7.88 23.57 -17.60
CA ILE A 78 9.19 23.87 -18.20
C ILE A 78 9.01 24.72 -19.46
N LEU A 79 8.08 24.33 -20.34
CA LEU A 79 7.77 25.10 -21.56
C LEU A 79 7.20 26.50 -21.25
N GLY A 80 6.39 26.62 -20.20
CA GLY A 80 5.79 27.87 -19.76
C GLY A 80 6.71 28.78 -18.95
N GLY A 81 8.01 28.48 -18.84
CA GLY A 81 9.00 29.31 -18.15
C GLY A 81 9.07 29.12 -16.63
N GLN A 82 8.23 28.26 -16.04
CA GLN A 82 8.28 27.87 -14.63
C GLN A 82 9.13 26.60 -14.44
N SER A 83 10.38 26.68 -14.91
CA SER A 83 11.26 25.51 -15.03
C SER A 83 11.57 24.84 -13.68
N THR A 84 11.82 25.61 -12.62
CA THR A 84 12.16 25.08 -11.29
C THR A 84 11.04 24.23 -10.68
N PHE A 85 9.79 24.70 -10.78
CA PHE A 85 8.61 23.94 -10.37
C PHE A 85 8.45 22.67 -11.25
N GLY A 86 8.58 22.83 -12.57
CA GLY A 86 8.46 21.72 -13.51
C GLY A 86 9.51 20.63 -13.30
N TYR A 87 10.76 20.99 -13.00
CA TYR A 87 11.81 20.03 -12.63
C TYR A 87 11.47 19.27 -11.35
N GLY A 88 10.91 19.93 -10.33
CA GLY A 88 10.47 19.27 -9.10
C GLY A 88 9.41 18.20 -9.38
N LEU A 89 8.39 18.55 -10.18
CA LEU A 89 7.35 17.62 -10.61
C LEU A 89 7.93 16.43 -11.40
N PHE A 90 8.79 16.72 -12.36
CA PHE A 90 9.38 15.70 -13.23
C PHE A 90 10.29 14.75 -12.45
N LEU A 91 11.10 15.27 -11.52
CA LEU A 91 11.98 14.47 -10.67
C LEU A 91 11.18 13.54 -9.76
N ALA A 92 10.16 14.05 -9.07
CA ALA A 92 9.34 13.24 -8.17
C ALA A 92 8.50 12.19 -8.93
N GLY A 93 7.92 12.57 -10.08
CA GLY A 93 7.18 11.65 -10.94
C GLY A 93 8.08 10.57 -11.53
N GLY A 94 9.24 10.96 -12.07
CA GLY A 94 10.24 10.05 -12.61
C GLY A 94 10.75 9.06 -11.56
N TRP A 95 11.06 9.56 -10.35
CA TRP A 95 11.45 8.70 -9.23
C TRP A 95 10.36 7.69 -8.86
N THR A 96 9.08 8.10 -8.87
CA THR A 96 7.96 7.20 -8.57
C THR A 96 7.80 6.10 -9.63
N LEU A 97 8.01 6.41 -10.91
CA LEU A 97 8.01 5.38 -11.96
C LEU A 97 9.19 4.44 -11.82
N LEU A 98 10.39 4.97 -11.56
CA LEU A 98 11.59 4.17 -11.40
C LEU A 98 11.46 3.21 -10.21
N SER A 99 11.05 3.72 -9.03
CA SER A 99 10.91 2.90 -7.82
C SER A 99 9.89 1.78 -7.99
N ARG A 100 8.76 2.05 -8.62
CA ARG A 100 7.75 1.02 -8.92
C ARG A 100 8.17 0.08 -10.04
N GLY A 101 9.01 0.55 -10.97
CA GLY A 101 9.60 -0.26 -12.03
C GLY A 101 10.64 -1.27 -11.53
N GLN A 102 11.26 -1.04 -10.37
CA GLN A 102 12.21 -1.98 -9.77
C GLN A 102 11.60 -3.37 -9.54
N ALA A 103 10.29 -3.48 -9.32
CA ALA A 103 9.60 -4.76 -9.21
C ALA A 103 9.75 -5.66 -10.45
N LEU A 104 10.00 -5.08 -11.64
CA LEU A 104 10.26 -5.83 -12.87
C LEU A 104 11.69 -6.38 -12.93
N LEU A 105 12.60 -5.84 -12.14
CA LEU A 105 14.02 -6.20 -12.07
C LEU A 105 14.33 -7.05 -10.82
N GLY A 106 13.31 -7.57 -10.14
CA GLY A 106 13.48 -8.34 -8.89
C GLY A 106 13.69 -7.47 -7.65
N GLY A 107 13.43 -6.16 -7.72
CA GLY A 107 13.41 -5.27 -6.57
C GLY A 107 12.16 -5.44 -5.68
N PRO A 108 11.98 -4.55 -4.68
CA PRO A 108 10.85 -4.60 -3.76
C PRO A 108 9.51 -4.60 -4.50
N THR A 109 8.62 -5.54 -4.14
CA THR A 109 7.30 -5.65 -4.77
C THR A 109 6.33 -4.62 -4.20
N LEU A 110 5.28 -4.33 -4.96
CA LEU A 110 4.16 -3.50 -4.49
C LEU A 110 3.58 -4.08 -3.18
N PRO A 111 3.08 -3.24 -2.27
CA PRO A 111 2.62 -3.69 -0.96
C PRO A 111 1.43 -4.66 -1.01
N CYS A 112 0.68 -4.67 -2.12
CA CYS A 112 -0.43 -5.60 -2.35
C CYS A 112 -0.24 -6.34 -3.68
N THR A 113 0.06 -7.65 -3.62
CA THR A 113 0.33 -8.49 -4.79
C THR A 113 -0.79 -9.51 -5.05
N LEU A 114 -0.78 -10.11 -6.25
CA LEU A 114 -1.67 -11.24 -6.57
C LEU A 114 -1.34 -12.45 -5.68
N GLU A 115 -0.04 -12.73 -5.54
CA GLU A 115 0.50 -13.86 -4.81
C GLU A 115 0.03 -13.84 -3.35
N MET A 116 0.05 -12.66 -2.72
CA MET A 116 -0.49 -12.50 -1.38
C MET A 116 -1.98 -12.86 -1.29
N ALA A 117 -2.80 -12.43 -2.26
CA ALA A 117 -4.21 -12.80 -2.29
C ALA A 117 -4.40 -14.31 -2.49
N GLN A 118 -3.57 -14.95 -3.31
CA GLN A 118 -3.57 -16.40 -3.52
C GLN A 118 -3.15 -17.15 -2.25
N ARG A 119 -2.09 -16.69 -1.55
CA ARG A 119 -1.63 -17.25 -0.28
C ARG A 119 -2.72 -17.19 0.80
N LEU A 120 -3.40 -16.05 0.93
CA LEU A 120 -4.56 -15.93 1.84
C LEU A 120 -5.67 -16.92 1.48
N GLN A 121 -5.96 -17.11 0.19
CA GLN A 121 -6.94 -18.09 -0.26
C GLN A 121 -6.51 -19.52 0.06
N MET A 122 -5.24 -19.86 -0.12
CA MET A 122 -4.71 -21.18 0.25
C MET A 122 -4.85 -21.44 1.75
N VAL A 123 -4.56 -20.45 2.60
CA VAL A 123 -4.74 -20.59 4.06
C VAL A 123 -6.20 -20.86 4.42
N MET A 124 -7.15 -20.19 3.77
CA MET A 124 -8.59 -20.48 3.97
C MET A 124 -8.95 -21.88 3.51
N ASN A 125 -8.48 -22.30 2.34
CA ASN A 125 -8.74 -23.64 1.81
C ASN A 125 -8.18 -24.75 2.72
N ILE A 126 -6.99 -24.55 3.30
CA ILE A 126 -6.37 -25.48 4.27
C ILE A 126 -7.13 -25.48 5.60
N ALA A 127 -7.62 -24.31 6.05
CA ALA A 127 -8.43 -24.24 7.25
C ALA A 127 -9.76 -25.00 7.11
N ASP A 128 -10.30 -25.10 5.89
CA ASP A 128 -11.53 -25.84 5.61
C ASP A 128 -11.28 -27.33 5.27
N SER A 129 -10.01 -27.78 5.19
CA SER A 129 -9.65 -29.17 4.86
C SER A 129 -9.31 -30.02 6.10
N GLU A 130 -9.04 -31.30 5.88
CA GLU A 130 -8.56 -32.22 6.93
C GLU A 130 -7.18 -31.82 7.49
N ASP A 131 -6.42 -31.00 6.75
CA ASP A 131 -5.11 -30.47 7.16
C ASP A 131 -5.21 -29.24 8.09
N ALA A 132 -6.43 -28.94 8.57
CA ALA A 132 -6.69 -27.83 9.47
C ALA A 132 -5.81 -27.88 10.73
N CYS A 133 -5.39 -26.71 11.19
CA CYS A 133 -4.53 -26.59 12.37
C CYS A 133 -5.17 -27.03 13.70
N CYS A 134 -6.49 -27.06 13.81
CA CYS A 134 -7.26 -27.45 15.01
C CYS A 134 -8.72 -27.74 14.63
N SER A 135 -9.52 -28.26 15.58
CA SER A 135 -10.94 -28.62 15.37
C SER A 135 -11.86 -27.46 14.97
N HIS A 136 -11.51 -26.22 15.32
CA HIS A 136 -12.29 -25.04 14.95
C HIS A 136 -11.36 -23.91 14.47
N PRO A 137 -10.79 -24.04 13.26
CA PRO A 137 -9.78 -23.12 12.76
C PRO A 137 -10.42 -21.75 12.45
N GLN A 138 -9.84 -20.70 13.01
CA GLN A 138 -10.26 -19.32 12.75
C GLN A 138 -9.06 -18.50 12.27
N PRO A 139 -8.67 -18.59 10.98
CA PRO A 139 -7.53 -17.86 10.47
C PRO A 139 -7.76 -16.35 10.55
N GLN A 140 -6.80 -15.63 11.13
CA GLN A 140 -6.82 -14.16 11.25
C GLN A 140 -5.47 -13.59 10.83
N TRP A 141 -5.48 -12.44 10.16
CA TRP A 141 -4.29 -11.73 9.72
C TRP A 141 -3.89 -10.71 10.78
N TRP A 142 -2.78 -11.01 11.45
CA TRP A 142 -2.12 -10.11 12.40
C TRP A 142 -1.13 -9.22 11.68
N MET A 143 -0.58 -8.22 12.38
CA MET A 143 0.34 -7.25 11.77
C MET A 143 1.59 -7.89 11.15
N GLU A 144 2.09 -8.97 11.74
CA GLU A 144 3.35 -9.61 11.34
C GLU A 144 3.12 -10.91 10.55
N SER A 145 2.02 -11.62 10.81
CA SER A 145 1.79 -12.96 10.27
C SER A 145 0.30 -13.34 10.25
N VAL A 146 -0.04 -14.38 9.52
CA VAL A 146 -1.37 -15.01 9.59
C VAL A 146 -1.33 -16.09 10.65
N ARG A 147 -2.26 -16.04 11.60
CA ARG A 147 -2.34 -17.00 12.71
C ARG A 147 -3.77 -17.46 12.94
N CYS A 148 -3.93 -18.65 13.48
CA CYS A 148 -5.24 -19.12 13.93
C CYS A 148 -5.64 -18.45 15.25
N GLY A 149 -6.82 -17.84 15.34
CA GLY A 149 -7.34 -17.25 16.57
C GLY A 149 -7.66 -18.30 17.66
N SER A 150 -7.94 -19.55 17.28
CA SER A 150 -8.32 -20.61 18.21
C SER A 150 -7.12 -21.32 18.86
N CYS A 151 -6.08 -21.63 18.07
CA CYS A 151 -4.90 -22.37 18.56
C CYS A 151 -3.60 -21.56 18.52
N SER A 152 -3.63 -20.31 18.08
CA SER A 152 -2.48 -19.40 17.96
C SER A 152 -1.33 -19.89 17.05
N LYS A 153 -1.52 -21.00 16.33
CA LYS A 153 -0.52 -21.52 15.37
C LYS A 153 -0.29 -20.50 14.24
N LYS A 154 0.99 -20.24 13.93
CA LYS A 154 1.40 -19.45 12.76
C LYS A 154 1.08 -20.27 11.51
N LEU A 155 0.25 -19.71 10.63
CA LEU A 155 -0.19 -20.35 9.39
C LEU A 155 0.68 -19.87 8.22
N GLU A 156 0.92 -18.57 8.15
CA GLU A 156 1.69 -17.96 7.07
C GLU A 156 2.56 -16.83 7.63
N ASP A 157 3.80 -16.76 7.14
CA ASP A 157 4.69 -15.64 7.43
C ASP A 157 4.51 -14.55 6.37
N MET A 158 3.64 -13.59 6.70
CA MET A 158 3.26 -12.54 5.77
C MET A 158 2.79 -11.31 6.54
N PRO A 159 3.58 -10.22 6.53
CA PRO A 159 3.20 -9.01 7.23
C PRO A 159 2.01 -8.34 6.56
N GLN A 160 1.17 -7.70 7.36
CA GLN A 160 -0.03 -7.06 6.87
C GLN A 160 0.30 -5.69 6.23
N PRO A 161 0.01 -5.46 4.94
CA PRO A 161 0.15 -4.13 4.34
C PRO A 161 -0.93 -3.17 4.84
N ASP A 162 -0.78 -1.87 4.56
CA ASP A 162 -1.84 -0.92 4.88
C ASP A 162 -3.04 -1.10 3.94
N LEU A 163 -4.15 -1.57 4.50
CA LEU A 163 -5.42 -1.77 3.80
C LEU A 163 -6.36 -0.55 3.90
N GLY A 164 -5.83 0.63 4.23
CA GLY A 164 -6.61 1.87 4.36
C GLY A 164 -7.59 1.87 5.53
N ARG A 165 -7.32 1.05 6.56
CA ARG A 165 -8.20 0.90 7.73
C ARG A 165 -8.26 2.20 8.54
N PRO A 166 -9.40 2.49 9.20
CA PRO A 166 -9.46 3.59 10.14
C PRO A 166 -8.47 3.33 11.28
N ARG A 167 -7.71 4.36 11.62
CA ARG A 167 -6.73 4.39 12.72
C ARG A 167 -7.16 5.45 13.73
N LYS A 168 -6.75 5.30 14.98
CA LYS A 168 -6.97 6.31 16.03
C LYS A 168 -6.26 7.64 15.71
N ASP A 169 -5.21 7.61 14.91
CA ASP A 169 -4.39 8.76 14.51
C ASP A 169 -5.13 9.78 13.62
N GLY A 170 -6.36 9.47 13.18
CA GLY A 170 -7.16 10.35 12.33
C GLY A 170 -6.76 10.32 10.86
N PHE A 171 -7.52 11.07 10.04
CA PHE A 171 -7.36 11.06 8.57
C PHE A 171 -6.02 11.64 8.10
N PHE A 172 -5.60 12.77 8.69
CA PHE A 172 -4.41 13.50 8.24
C PHE A 172 -3.10 12.78 8.57
N LEU A 173 -2.88 12.39 9.84
CA LEU A 173 -1.66 11.64 10.20
C LEU A 173 -1.63 10.27 9.51
N GLY A 174 -2.78 9.60 9.42
CA GLY A 174 -2.90 8.37 8.66
C GLY A 174 -2.55 8.55 7.19
N GLY A 175 -2.96 9.65 6.57
CA GLY A 175 -2.66 9.99 5.18
C GLY A 175 -1.17 10.30 4.97
N LEU A 176 -0.56 11.07 5.89
CA LEU A 176 0.88 11.38 5.87
C LEU A 176 1.72 10.10 5.96
N ARG A 177 1.37 9.16 6.86
CA ARG A 177 2.04 7.86 6.95
C ARG A 177 1.97 7.10 5.64
N LEU A 178 0.79 7.05 5.02
CA LEU A 178 0.59 6.37 3.74
C LEU A 178 1.36 7.03 2.60
N TRP A 179 1.47 8.36 2.65
CA TRP A 179 2.25 9.13 1.69
C TRP A 179 3.74 8.77 1.75
N ILE A 180 4.27 8.55 2.96
CA ILE A 180 5.67 8.18 3.19
C ILE A 180 5.92 6.69 2.94
N SER A 181 5.06 5.81 3.46
CA SER A 181 5.26 4.35 3.39
C SER A 181 4.79 3.71 2.08
N ASP A 182 4.08 4.46 1.23
CA ASP A 182 3.42 3.96 0.02
C ASP A 182 2.63 2.67 0.28
N GLY A 183 2.02 2.52 1.47
CA GLY A 183 1.20 1.36 1.83
C GLY A 183 1.95 0.09 2.27
N HIS A 184 3.28 0.11 2.32
CA HIS A 184 4.07 -1.03 2.83
C HIS A 184 3.79 -1.29 4.31
N SER A 185 3.95 -2.56 4.71
CA SER A 185 3.93 -2.90 6.13
C SER A 185 5.07 -2.18 6.84
N MET A 186 4.79 -1.67 8.04
CA MET A 186 5.82 -1.07 8.89
C MET A 186 6.55 -2.11 9.74
N VAL A 187 6.09 -3.36 9.68
CA VAL A 187 6.78 -4.51 10.26
C VAL A 187 7.72 -5.04 9.19
N LEU A 188 9.01 -5.05 9.50
CA LEU A 188 10.00 -5.75 8.69
C LEU A 188 9.77 -7.25 8.88
N PRO A 189 9.59 -8.04 7.82
CA PRO A 189 9.58 -9.49 7.95
C PRO A 189 10.93 -9.93 8.52
N ASP A 190 10.91 -10.92 9.42
CA ASP A 190 12.14 -11.54 9.90
C ASP A 190 12.91 -12.08 8.67
N GLU A 191 14.21 -11.78 8.57
CA GLU A 191 15.04 -12.37 7.52
C GLU A 191 14.96 -13.90 7.64
N PRO A 192 14.78 -14.63 6.52
CA PRO A 192 14.86 -16.08 6.58
C PRO A 192 16.25 -16.45 7.11
N GLN A 193 16.30 -17.02 8.31
CA GLN A 193 17.50 -17.64 8.84
C GLN A 193 17.84 -18.81 7.91
N ASN A 194 18.72 -18.56 6.94
CA ASN A 194 19.37 -19.59 6.12
C ASN A 194 20.30 -20.45 6.98
#